data_AF-A0A956VCC5-F1
#
_entry.id   AF-A0A956VCC5-F1
#
_cell.length_a   1.000
_cell.length_b   1.000
_cell.length_c   1.000
_cell.angle_alpha   90.00
_cell.angle_beta   90.00
_cell.angle_gamma   90.00
#
_symmetry.space_group_name_H-M   'P 1'
#
loop_
_entity.id
_entity.type
_entity.pdbx_description
1 polymer ?
#
loop_
_entity_poly.entity_id
_entity_poly.type
_entity_poly.pdbx_seq_one_letter_code
_entity_poly.pdbx_strand_id
1 'polypeptide(L)'
;MKILLAIEEAAGIQTLKAVHQSEHEVVAVLTASSGEADNKRGATVAAVAQNLGYDVWPAKRVKDPALAQLMQEKAVDILLNVHSLYIIHKEVVAAPKVGAFNLHPGPLPYYAGMNAPSWAILNGEQQHGVTLHWMEAGIDTGHIAYQARFDLKDTDTGLSVSTQCVRLGLDLIRQLLSTSPEAIPRLEQDFGKRHYYGFEVPFGGKLDWSKDALNLERFIRASDFYPLPSPWGTPKTCLEGKELGILKASLSGQEAQAAAGTIKKEGDRVWVATATEWLELKKLMFEGKPVSPADFFRGGEQLVSPE
;
A
#
# COMPACT_ATOMS: atom_id res chain seq x y z
N MET A 1 6.21 22.71 -17.23
CA MET A 1 6.95 21.47 -17.51
C MET A 1 6.02 20.47 -18.17
N LYS A 2 6.57 19.57 -19.00
CA LYS A 2 5.87 18.42 -19.60
C LYS A 2 6.10 17.16 -18.77
N ILE A 3 5.02 16.51 -18.37
CA ILE A 3 5.05 15.45 -17.37
C ILE A 3 4.45 14.18 -17.95
N LEU A 4 5.21 13.10 -17.89
CA LEU A 4 4.72 11.75 -18.16
C LEU A 4 4.36 11.09 -16.82
N LEU A 5 3.13 10.59 -16.70
CA LEU A 5 2.64 10.00 -15.47
C LEU A 5 2.61 8.47 -15.59
N ALA A 6 3.33 7.75 -14.72
CA ALA A 6 3.21 6.30 -14.56
C ALA A 6 2.50 6.04 -13.22
N ILE A 7 1.17 5.88 -13.27
CA ILE A 7 0.33 6.05 -12.10
C ILE A 7 -0.75 4.97 -12.01
N GLU A 8 -1.01 4.48 -10.79
CA GLU A 8 -2.01 3.44 -10.55
C GLU A 8 -2.94 3.81 -9.37
N GLU A 9 -4.10 3.15 -9.34
CA GLU A 9 -5.05 3.21 -8.23
C GLU A 9 -5.56 4.63 -7.88
N ALA A 10 -6.15 4.78 -6.68
CA ALA A 10 -6.66 6.06 -6.21
C ALA A 10 -5.54 7.12 -6.06
N ALA A 11 -4.33 6.70 -5.68
CA ALA A 11 -3.15 7.58 -5.58
C ALA A 11 -2.83 8.22 -6.94
N GLY A 12 -2.89 7.44 -8.01
CA GLY A 12 -2.70 7.91 -9.37
C GLY A 12 -3.78 8.90 -9.81
N ILE A 13 -5.05 8.63 -9.50
CA ILE A 13 -6.15 9.57 -9.81
C ILE A 13 -5.91 10.93 -9.13
N GLN A 14 -5.52 10.93 -7.85
CA GLN A 14 -5.26 12.18 -7.14
C GLN A 14 -4.03 12.91 -7.70
N THR A 15 -2.99 12.15 -8.09
CA THR A 15 -1.79 12.70 -8.72
C THR A 15 -2.14 13.37 -10.06
N LEU A 16 -2.88 12.67 -10.93
CA LEU A 16 -3.33 13.23 -12.21
C LEU A 16 -4.13 14.51 -12.02
N LYS A 17 -5.07 14.54 -11.07
CA LYS A 17 -5.85 15.74 -10.76
C LYS A 17 -4.97 16.90 -10.28
N ALA A 18 -3.99 16.62 -9.41
CA ALA A 18 -3.06 17.64 -8.92
C ALA A 18 -2.22 18.24 -10.05
N VAL A 19 -1.73 17.42 -10.98
CA VAL A 19 -0.98 17.91 -12.14
C VAL A 19 -1.90 18.65 -13.13
N HIS A 20 -3.09 18.14 -13.41
CA HIS A 20 -4.07 18.78 -14.29
C HIS A 20 -4.48 20.19 -13.80
N GLN A 21 -4.52 20.39 -12.49
CA GLN A 21 -4.83 21.69 -11.87
C GLN A 21 -3.62 22.63 -11.77
N SER A 22 -2.43 22.18 -12.18
CA SER A 22 -1.22 22.98 -12.21
C SER A 22 -1.01 23.64 -13.58
N GLU A 23 0.03 24.46 -13.70
CA GLU A 23 0.46 25.06 -14.98
C GLU A 23 1.21 24.07 -15.90
N HIS A 24 1.33 22.81 -15.51
CA HIS A 24 2.11 21.80 -16.23
C HIS A 24 1.27 21.01 -17.24
N GLU A 25 1.93 20.54 -18.30
CA GLU A 25 1.33 19.75 -19.37
C GLU A 25 1.50 18.26 -19.07
N VAL A 26 0.40 17.51 -18.97
CA VAL A 26 0.46 16.04 -18.95
C VAL A 26 0.59 15.54 -20.38
N VAL A 27 1.70 14.84 -20.68
CA VAL A 27 1.98 14.30 -22.01
C VAL A 27 1.14 13.06 -22.30
N ALA A 28 1.08 12.15 -21.34
CA ALA A 28 0.24 10.95 -21.37
C ALA A 28 0.18 10.34 -19.96
N VAL A 29 -0.78 9.43 -19.78
CA VAL A 29 -0.94 8.62 -18.56
C VAL A 29 -0.67 7.15 -18.88
N LEU A 30 0.37 6.60 -18.26
CA LEU A 30 0.66 5.17 -18.25
C LEU A 30 -0.02 4.54 -17.03
N THR A 31 -0.97 3.65 -17.27
CA THR A 31 -1.70 2.91 -16.22
C THR A 31 -2.12 1.55 -16.76
N ALA A 32 -2.44 0.61 -15.89
CA ALA A 32 -3.12 -0.60 -16.28
C ALA A 32 -4.42 -0.22 -17.01
N SER A 33 -4.54 -0.61 -18.28
CA SER A 33 -5.81 -0.51 -18.98
C SER A 33 -6.80 -1.41 -18.24
N SER A 34 -7.75 -0.84 -17.53
CA SER A 34 -8.89 -1.59 -17.05
C SER A 34 -9.58 -2.17 -18.28
N GLY A 35 -9.43 -3.47 -18.53
CA GLY A 35 -10.35 -4.17 -19.42
C GLY A 35 -11.78 -3.94 -18.91
N GLU A 36 -12.77 -4.07 -19.79
CA GLU A 36 -14.20 -3.80 -19.54
C GLU A 36 -14.80 -4.46 -18.26
N ALA A 37 -14.08 -5.42 -17.67
CA ALA A 37 -14.47 -6.15 -16.47
C ALA A 37 -14.41 -5.37 -15.14
N ASP A 38 -13.73 -4.22 -15.06
CA ASP A 38 -13.49 -3.53 -13.77
C ASP A 38 -14.43 -2.32 -13.49
N ASN A 39 -15.42 -2.09 -14.36
CA ASN A 39 -16.45 -1.05 -14.21
C ASN A 39 -17.36 -1.22 -12.96
N LYS A 40 -17.12 -2.24 -12.12
CA LYS A 40 -17.86 -2.50 -10.88
C LYS A 40 -17.25 -1.85 -9.63
N ARG A 41 -16.09 -1.18 -9.72
CA ARG A 41 -15.31 -0.72 -8.54
C ARG A 41 -15.05 0.79 -8.41
N GLY A 42 -15.64 1.62 -9.27
CA GLY A 42 -15.44 3.08 -9.27
C GLY A 42 -14.65 3.56 -10.49
N ALA A 43 -14.25 4.84 -10.50
CA ALA A 43 -13.51 5.41 -11.62
C ALA A 43 -12.08 4.89 -11.65
N THR A 44 -11.64 4.35 -12.80
CA THR A 44 -10.25 3.91 -13.02
C THR A 44 -9.37 5.09 -13.42
N VAL A 45 -8.04 4.97 -13.24
CA VAL A 45 -7.08 6.00 -13.71
C VAL A 45 -7.28 6.28 -15.20
N ALA A 46 -7.43 5.23 -16.01
CA ALA A 46 -7.67 5.33 -17.44
C ALA A 46 -8.95 6.12 -17.77
N ALA A 47 -10.06 5.80 -17.11
CA ALA A 47 -11.33 6.50 -17.33
C ALA A 47 -11.24 7.98 -16.93
N VAL A 48 -10.58 8.29 -15.81
CA VAL A 48 -10.38 9.68 -15.38
C VAL A 48 -9.48 10.43 -16.36
N ALA A 49 -8.38 9.83 -16.82
CA ALA A 49 -7.48 10.45 -17.80
C ALA A 49 -8.18 10.75 -19.12
N GLN A 50 -8.94 9.80 -19.66
CA GLN A 50 -9.70 9.99 -20.90
C GLN A 50 -10.77 11.08 -20.74
N ASN A 51 -11.49 11.11 -19.61
CA ASN A 51 -12.49 12.15 -19.34
C ASN A 51 -11.87 13.55 -19.23
N LEU A 52 -10.61 13.65 -18.80
CA LEU A 52 -9.85 14.90 -18.77
C LEU A 52 -9.16 15.21 -20.11
N GLY A 53 -9.31 14.36 -21.12
CA GLY A 53 -8.77 14.57 -22.47
C GLY A 53 -7.31 14.12 -22.67
N TYR A 54 -6.79 13.24 -21.80
CA TYR A 54 -5.41 12.75 -21.90
C TYR A 54 -5.31 11.39 -22.58
N ASP A 55 -4.22 11.23 -23.35
CA ASP A 55 -3.83 9.94 -23.91
C ASP A 55 -3.50 8.95 -22.79
N VAL A 56 -4.03 7.74 -22.91
CA VAL A 56 -3.74 6.62 -22.00
C VAL A 56 -2.90 5.59 -22.73
N TRP A 57 -1.74 5.27 -22.17
CA TRP A 57 -0.84 4.22 -22.65
C TRP A 57 -0.79 3.04 -21.68
N PRO A 58 -0.52 1.81 -22.15
CA PRO A 58 -0.38 0.67 -21.25
C PRO A 58 0.80 0.86 -20.28
N ALA A 59 0.58 0.65 -18.98
CA ALA A 59 1.62 0.77 -17.95
C ALA A 59 2.91 -0.01 -18.28
N LYS A 60 2.79 -1.22 -18.84
CA LYS A 60 3.94 -2.07 -19.22
C LYS A 60 4.92 -1.39 -20.20
N ARG A 61 4.53 -0.32 -20.87
CA ARG A 61 5.37 0.44 -21.81
C ARG A 61 6.59 1.06 -21.14
N VAL A 62 6.57 1.31 -19.82
CA VAL A 62 7.74 1.79 -19.06
C VAL A 62 8.93 0.81 -19.10
N LYS A 63 8.68 -0.46 -19.47
CA LYS A 63 9.72 -1.49 -19.61
C LYS A 63 10.41 -1.48 -20.97
N ASP A 64 9.86 -0.76 -21.94
CA ASP A 64 10.35 -0.74 -23.32
C ASP A 64 11.29 0.47 -23.52
N PRO A 65 12.57 0.28 -23.88
CA PRO A 65 13.48 1.38 -24.21
C PRO A 65 12.95 2.34 -25.27
N ALA A 66 12.11 1.89 -26.21
CA ALA A 66 11.54 2.76 -27.24
C ALA A 66 10.69 3.90 -26.67
N LEU A 67 10.18 3.77 -25.43
CA LEU A 67 9.49 4.87 -24.76
C LEU A 67 10.42 6.06 -24.50
N ALA A 68 11.72 5.83 -24.27
CA ALA A 68 12.71 6.89 -24.06
C ALA A 68 12.81 7.83 -25.27
N GLN A 69 12.84 7.27 -26.48
CA GLN A 69 12.84 8.07 -27.71
C GLN A 69 11.57 8.93 -27.83
N LEU A 70 10.41 8.34 -27.57
CA LEU A 70 9.14 9.08 -27.61
C LEU A 70 9.11 10.21 -26.55
N MET A 71 9.66 9.97 -25.36
CA MET A 71 9.78 11.00 -24.32
C MET A 71 10.65 12.17 -24.75
N GLN A 72 11.76 11.89 -25.43
CA GLN A 72 12.65 12.92 -25.98
C GLN A 72 11.97 13.72 -27.09
N GLU A 73 11.29 13.04 -28.03
CA GLU A 73 10.50 13.68 -29.12
C GLU A 73 9.39 14.57 -28.57
N LYS A 74 8.73 14.13 -27.49
CA LYS A 74 7.67 14.90 -26.79
C LYS A 74 8.23 15.93 -25.82
N ALA A 75 9.55 16.02 -25.67
CA ALA A 75 10.24 16.93 -24.75
C ALA A 75 9.77 16.80 -23.30
N VAL A 76 9.59 15.56 -22.81
CA VAL A 76 9.22 15.27 -21.42
C VAL A 76 10.28 15.81 -20.47
N ASP A 77 9.87 16.62 -19.50
CA ASP A 77 10.72 17.17 -18.45
C ASP A 77 10.79 16.22 -17.26
N ILE A 78 9.64 15.69 -16.82
CA ILE A 78 9.53 14.82 -15.64
C ILE A 78 8.81 13.52 -16.00
N LEU A 79 9.36 12.38 -15.54
CA LEU A 79 8.62 11.14 -15.37
C LEU A 79 8.23 11.00 -13.89
N LEU A 80 6.95 10.95 -13.58
CA LEU A 80 6.47 10.78 -12.20
C LEU A 80 5.81 9.42 -12.04
N ASN A 81 6.43 8.57 -11.23
CA ASN A 81 5.94 7.25 -10.86
C ASN A 81 5.19 7.29 -9.52
N VAL A 82 3.94 6.84 -9.50
CA VAL A 82 3.14 6.70 -8.28
C VAL A 82 2.40 5.38 -8.31
N HIS A 83 2.77 4.46 -7.42
CA HIS A 83 2.15 3.13 -7.27
C HIS A 83 2.27 2.18 -8.50
N SER A 84 2.95 2.57 -9.59
CA SER A 84 3.28 1.61 -10.63
C SER A 84 4.36 0.64 -10.13
N LEU A 85 4.08 -0.66 -10.27
CA LEU A 85 4.95 -1.73 -9.78
C LEU A 85 5.91 -2.27 -10.86
N TYR A 86 5.90 -1.68 -12.06
CA TYR A 86 6.80 -2.08 -13.12
C TYR A 86 8.20 -1.54 -12.88
N ILE A 87 9.19 -2.41 -13.00
CA ILE A 87 10.59 -1.98 -13.12
C ILE A 87 10.75 -1.20 -14.44
N ILE A 88 11.02 0.09 -14.32
CA ILE A 88 11.17 1.01 -15.45
C ILE A 88 12.53 0.77 -16.10
N HIS A 89 12.56 0.72 -17.44
CA HIS A 89 13.80 0.53 -18.17
C HIS A 89 14.77 1.69 -17.93
N LYS A 90 16.07 1.41 -17.80
CA LYS A 90 17.10 2.42 -17.48
C LYS A 90 17.12 3.62 -18.45
N GLU A 91 16.86 3.38 -19.74
CA GLU A 91 16.81 4.44 -20.75
C GLU A 91 15.56 5.32 -20.59
N VAL A 92 14.46 4.76 -20.12
CA VAL A 92 13.22 5.49 -19.81
C VAL A 92 13.42 6.35 -18.56
N VAL A 93 14.11 5.83 -17.53
CA VAL A 93 14.47 6.61 -16.33
C VAL A 93 15.37 7.81 -16.67
N ALA A 94 16.30 7.64 -17.62
CA ALA A 94 17.25 8.67 -18.01
C ALA A 94 16.72 9.67 -19.06
N ALA A 95 15.57 9.41 -19.67
CA ALA A 95 15.04 10.21 -20.78
C ALA A 95 14.49 11.61 -20.41
N PRO A 96 13.83 11.83 -19.25
CA PRO A 96 13.28 13.15 -18.92
C PRO A 96 14.39 14.20 -18.77
N LYS A 97 14.13 15.43 -19.22
CA LYS A 97 15.13 16.52 -19.14
C LYS A 97 15.50 16.93 -17.71
N VAL A 98 14.54 16.88 -16.78
CA VAL A 98 14.74 17.19 -15.36
C VAL A 98 15.05 15.91 -14.59
N GLY A 99 14.22 14.89 -14.75
CA GLY A 99 14.47 13.57 -14.17
C GLY A 99 13.22 12.73 -13.97
N ALA A 100 13.44 11.50 -13.50
CA ALA A 100 12.38 10.59 -13.09
C ALA A 100 12.29 10.56 -11.55
N PHE A 101 11.07 10.58 -11.02
CA PHE A 101 10.78 10.59 -9.59
C PHE A 101 9.78 9.49 -9.23
N ASN A 102 9.94 8.90 -8.07
CA ASN A 102 9.01 7.93 -7.51
C ASN A 102 8.48 8.41 -6.15
N LEU A 103 7.17 8.27 -5.96
CA LEU A 103 6.54 8.46 -4.66
C LEU A 103 6.44 7.11 -3.94
N HIS A 104 7.33 6.90 -2.97
CA HIS A 104 7.38 5.70 -2.15
C HIS A 104 6.60 5.90 -0.84
N PRO A 105 5.63 5.04 -0.49
CA PRO A 105 4.82 5.16 0.72
C PRO A 105 5.55 4.68 2.00
N GLY A 106 6.83 5.03 2.14
CA GLY A 106 7.67 4.70 3.30
C GLY A 106 8.77 5.75 3.55
N PRO A 107 9.34 5.80 4.77
CA PRO A 107 10.39 6.73 5.16
C PRO A 107 11.78 6.20 4.76
N LEU A 108 12.12 6.27 3.47
CA LEU A 108 13.42 5.81 2.96
C LEU A 108 14.59 6.40 3.77
N PRO A 109 15.65 5.62 4.03
CA PRO A 109 15.94 4.28 3.49
C PRO A 109 15.19 3.12 4.17
N TYR A 110 14.43 3.38 5.23
CA TYR A 110 13.63 2.36 5.89
C TYR A 110 12.43 1.96 5.04
N TYR A 111 12.02 0.69 5.16
CA TYR A 111 10.83 0.16 4.48
C TYR A 111 10.85 0.35 2.95
N ALA A 112 12.01 0.16 2.32
CA ALA A 112 12.12 0.10 0.85
C ALA A 112 11.39 -1.14 0.30
N GLY A 113 10.94 -1.08 -0.95
CA GLY A 113 10.23 -2.18 -1.61
C GLY A 113 8.71 -2.09 -1.42
N MET A 114 8.09 -3.21 -1.05
CA MET A 114 6.63 -3.37 -1.14
C MET A 114 5.93 -3.26 0.22
N ASN A 115 4.67 -2.83 0.20
CA ASN A 115 3.75 -2.88 1.35
C ASN A 115 4.27 -2.16 2.62
N ALA A 116 5.09 -1.12 2.45
CA ALA A 116 5.69 -0.36 3.54
C ALA A 116 4.67 0.10 4.63
N PRO A 117 3.47 0.60 4.30
CA PRO A 117 2.45 0.92 5.30
C PRO A 117 2.06 -0.26 6.21
N SER A 118 1.88 -1.44 5.62
CA SER A 118 1.47 -2.65 6.35
C SER A 118 2.63 -3.20 7.20
N TRP A 119 3.86 -3.17 6.68
CA TRP A 119 5.03 -3.57 7.45
C TRP A 119 5.27 -2.68 8.67
N ALA A 120 5.07 -1.36 8.55
CA ALA A 120 5.20 -0.45 9.69
C ALA A 120 4.23 -0.81 10.83
N ILE A 121 2.97 -1.12 10.50
CA ILE A 121 1.98 -1.57 11.50
C ILE A 121 2.39 -2.90 12.11
N LEU A 122 2.78 -3.87 11.28
CA LEU A 122 3.16 -5.21 11.75
C LEU A 122 4.36 -5.17 12.69
N ASN A 123 5.37 -4.35 12.36
CA ASN A 123 6.56 -4.18 13.18
C ASN A 123 6.33 -3.31 14.43
N GLY A 124 5.14 -2.73 14.60
CA GLY A 124 4.79 -1.94 15.76
C GLY A 124 5.40 -0.54 15.79
N GLU A 125 5.67 0.04 14.62
CA GLU A 125 6.21 1.39 14.50
C GLU A 125 5.28 2.43 15.13
N GLN A 126 5.87 3.46 15.72
CA GLN A 126 5.14 4.61 16.28
C GLN A 126 5.04 5.77 15.28
N GLN A 127 5.90 5.77 14.26
CA GLN A 127 5.93 6.77 13.21
C GLN A 127 6.15 6.09 11.86
N HIS A 128 5.59 6.69 10.81
CA HIS A 128 5.82 6.30 9.42
C HIS A 128 6.09 7.52 8.57
N GLY A 129 6.21 7.34 7.26
CA GLY A 129 6.39 8.45 6.34
C GLY A 129 6.17 8.10 4.88
N VAL A 130 6.31 9.12 4.05
CA VAL A 130 6.26 9.04 2.60
C VAL A 130 7.46 9.79 2.03
N THR A 131 8.07 9.25 0.99
CA THR A 131 9.28 9.80 0.37
C THR A 131 9.06 9.99 -1.11
N LEU A 132 9.33 11.19 -1.60
CA LEU A 132 9.53 11.44 -3.02
C LEU A 132 11.04 11.41 -3.30
N HIS A 133 11.47 10.51 -4.17
CA HIS A 133 12.90 10.32 -4.45
C HIS A 133 13.17 10.27 -5.95
N TRP A 134 14.40 10.60 -6.33
CA TRP A 134 14.91 10.43 -7.68
C TRP A 134 14.96 8.94 -8.02
N MET A 135 14.57 8.57 -9.23
CA MET A 135 14.68 7.19 -9.71
C MET A 135 16.09 6.94 -10.23
N GLU A 136 16.66 5.81 -9.82
CA GLU A 136 17.95 5.29 -10.27
C GLU A 136 17.80 3.80 -10.61
N ALA A 137 18.89 3.10 -10.93
CA ALA A 137 18.82 1.70 -11.38
C ALA A 137 18.29 0.72 -10.32
N GLY A 138 18.41 1.03 -9.03
CA GLY A 138 17.96 0.18 -7.92
C GLY A 138 16.54 0.50 -7.45
N ILE A 139 15.92 -0.46 -6.73
CA ILE A 139 14.60 -0.29 -6.13
C ILE A 139 14.72 0.61 -4.89
N ASP A 140 14.11 1.79 -5.00
CA ASP A 140 14.07 2.84 -3.98
C ASP A 140 15.45 3.27 -3.46
N THR A 141 16.48 3.23 -4.32
CA THR A 141 17.86 3.56 -3.92
C THR A 141 18.28 4.99 -4.24
N GLY A 142 17.52 5.70 -5.09
CA GLY A 142 17.95 7.02 -5.54
C GLY A 142 17.81 8.09 -4.45
N HIS A 143 18.46 9.21 -4.67
CA HIS A 143 18.49 10.32 -3.70
C HIS A 143 17.08 10.77 -3.28
N ILE A 144 16.91 11.21 -2.04
CA ILE A 144 15.65 11.76 -1.55
C ILE A 144 15.52 13.20 -2.04
N ALA A 145 14.39 13.52 -2.67
CA ALA A 145 14.03 14.89 -2.99
C ALA A 145 13.30 15.53 -1.81
N TYR A 146 12.20 14.91 -1.36
CA TYR A 146 11.42 15.36 -0.22
C TYR A 146 10.88 14.16 0.58
N GLN A 147 10.69 14.34 1.88
CA GLN A 147 10.14 13.32 2.76
C GLN A 147 9.25 13.98 3.82
N ALA A 148 8.14 13.32 4.16
CA ALA A 148 7.26 13.70 5.25
C ALA A 148 7.06 12.53 6.21
N ARG A 149 6.98 12.83 7.51
CA ARG A 149 6.72 11.86 8.58
C ARG A 149 5.41 12.16 9.29
N PHE A 150 4.83 11.13 9.90
CA PHE A 150 3.62 11.25 10.72
C PHE A 150 3.58 10.15 11.79
N ASP A 151 2.87 10.44 12.89
CA ASP A 151 2.64 9.47 13.96
C ASP A 151 1.58 8.45 13.54
N LEU A 152 1.82 7.18 13.90
CA LEU A 152 0.86 6.09 13.77
C LEU A 152 0.01 6.01 15.03
N LYS A 153 -1.28 5.73 14.85
CA LYS A 153 -2.21 5.43 15.94
C LYS A 153 -2.36 3.92 16.10
N ASP A 154 -2.68 3.48 17.31
CA ASP A 154 -2.98 2.08 17.59
C ASP A 154 -4.19 1.54 16.82
N THR A 155 -5.03 2.43 16.28
CA THR A 155 -6.20 2.09 15.46
C THR A 155 -5.94 2.18 13.96
N ASP A 156 -4.76 2.62 13.51
CA ASP A 156 -4.49 2.79 12.09
C ASP A 156 -4.38 1.43 11.40
N THR A 157 -5.14 1.27 10.32
CA THR A 157 -5.13 0.10 9.42
C THR A 157 -4.21 0.31 8.23
N GLY A 158 -3.89 -0.77 7.50
CA GLY A 158 -3.14 -0.71 6.24
C GLY A 158 -3.72 0.32 5.26
N LEU A 159 -5.05 0.39 5.11
CA LEU A 159 -5.70 1.42 4.29
C LEU A 159 -5.51 2.84 4.83
N SER A 160 -5.68 3.06 6.13
CA SER A 160 -5.57 4.42 6.71
C SER A 160 -4.16 4.99 6.59
N VAL A 161 -3.13 4.18 6.82
CA VAL A 161 -1.72 4.58 6.66
C VAL A 161 -1.40 4.82 5.19
N SER A 162 -1.85 3.93 4.29
CA SER A 162 -1.68 4.13 2.84
C SER A 162 -2.35 5.42 2.36
N THR A 163 -3.56 5.71 2.86
CA THR A 163 -4.29 6.95 2.54
C THR A 163 -3.55 8.19 3.06
N GLN A 164 -2.97 8.11 4.25
CA GLN A 164 -2.15 9.17 4.81
C GLN A 164 -0.87 9.42 3.99
N CYS A 165 -0.21 8.34 3.52
CA CYS A 165 0.92 8.44 2.60
C CYS A 165 0.53 9.14 1.29
N VAL A 166 -0.62 8.81 0.70
CA VAL A 166 -1.13 9.51 -0.50
C VAL A 166 -1.36 10.99 -0.21
N ARG A 167 -2.03 11.32 0.90
CA ARG A 167 -2.34 12.72 1.26
C ARG A 167 -1.07 13.56 1.37
N LEU A 168 -0.10 13.12 2.17
CA LEU A 168 1.17 13.81 2.35
C LEU A 168 2.04 13.77 1.08
N GLY A 169 1.98 12.67 0.34
CA GLY A 169 2.71 12.52 -0.91
C GLY A 169 2.27 13.49 -2.00
N LEU A 170 0.97 13.84 -2.06
CA LEU A 170 0.48 14.90 -2.94
C LEU A 170 1.09 16.26 -2.60
N ASP A 171 1.35 16.55 -1.33
CA ASP A 171 2.01 17.78 -0.92
C ASP A 171 3.48 17.78 -1.38
N LEU A 172 4.17 16.64 -1.30
CA LEU A 172 5.53 16.48 -1.85
C LEU A 172 5.56 16.64 -3.37
N ILE A 173 4.55 16.11 -4.07
CA ILE A 173 4.43 16.27 -5.53
C ILE A 173 4.18 17.75 -5.87
N ARG A 174 3.29 18.45 -5.17
CA ARG A 174 3.09 19.90 -5.38
C ARG A 174 4.38 20.68 -5.14
N GLN A 175 5.12 20.33 -4.09
CA GLN A 175 6.42 20.94 -3.81
C GLN A 175 7.40 20.72 -4.96
N LEU A 176 7.53 19.48 -5.46
CA LEU A 176 8.34 19.16 -6.64
C LEU A 176 7.99 20.05 -7.83
N LEU A 177 6.71 20.14 -8.15
CA LEU A 177 6.20 20.87 -9.31
C LEU A 177 6.41 22.39 -9.21
N SER A 178 6.38 22.93 -7.99
CA SER A 178 6.66 24.35 -7.73
C SER A 178 8.15 24.70 -7.61
N THR A 179 9.04 23.71 -7.54
CA THR A 179 10.49 23.92 -7.35
C THR A 179 11.19 23.99 -8.71
N SER A 180 12.06 25.00 -8.89
CA SER A 180 12.91 25.04 -10.09
C SER A 180 13.78 23.77 -10.19
N PRO A 181 13.94 23.18 -11.39
CA PRO A 181 14.66 21.91 -11.57
C PRO A 181 16.02 21.80 -10.87
N GLU A 182 16.83 22.86 -10.93
CA GLU A 182 18.16 22.96 -10.34
C GLU A 182 18.17 23.03 -8.80
N ALA A 183 17.03 23.37 -8.20
CA ALA A 183 16.87 23.50 -6.75
C ALA A 183 16.27 22.25 -6.10
N ILE A 184 15.87 21.24 -6.88
CA ILE A 184 15.32 19.99 -6.33
C ILE A 184 16.44 19.25 -5.57
N PRO A 185 16.28 18.99 -4.26
CA PRO A 185 17.34 18.39 -3.44
C PRO A 185 17.73 16.98 -3.90
N ARG A 186 19.01 16.62 -3.73
CA ARG A 186 19.52 15.26 -3.92
C ARG A 186 20.18 14.78 -2.62
N LEU A 187 19.35 14.44 -1.64
CA LEU A 187 19.82 13.99 -0.34
C LEU A 187 20.20 12.50 -0.42
N GLU A 188 21.44 12.16 -0.05
CA GLU A 188 21.88 10.76 -0.02
C GLU A 188 21.10 9.94 1.01
N GLN A 189 20.84 8.68 0.67
CA GLN A 189 20.27 7.72 1.60
C GLN A 189 21.39 7.04 2.43
N ASP A 190 21.17 6.86 3.73
CA ASP A 190 22.05 6.06 4.59
C ASP A 190 21.74 4.56 4.43
N PHE A 191 22.46 3.89 3.53
CA PHE A 191 22.25 2.47 3.26
C PHE A 191 22.54 1.55 4.46
N GLY A 192 23.26 2.01 5.48
CA GLY A 192 23.43 1.28 6.74
C GLY A 192 22.12 1.11 7.52
N LYS A 193 21.11 1.93 7.20
CA LYS A 193 19.75 1.92 7.76
C LYS A 193 18.71 1.39 6.77
N ARG A 194 19.12 0.80 5.64
CA ARG A 194 18.19 0.31 4.62
C ARG A 194 17.58 -1.02 5.03
N HIS A 195 16.25 -1.07 5.03
CA HIS A 195 15.47 -2.29 5.26
C HIS A 195 14.56 -2.49 4.04
N TYR A 196 14.66 -3.65 3.39
CA TYR A 196 13.91 -3.97 2.17
C TYR A 196 12.92 -5.10 2.39
N TYR A 197 11.71 -4.91 1.90
CA TYR A 197 10.63 -5.89 1.92
C TYR A 197 10.18 -6.19 0.49
N GLY A 198 10.08 -7.47 0.17
CA GLY A 198 9.66 -7.96 -1.14
C GLY A 198 8.16 -8.26 -1.19
N PHE A 199 7.78 -9.17 -2.09
CA PHE A 199 6.39 -9.59 -2.29
C PHE A 199 5.89 -10.60 -1.26
N GLU A 200 6.69 -10.90 -0.23
CA GLU A 200 6.30 -11.84 0.79
C GLU A 200 5.05 -11.38 1.57
N VAL A 201 4.20 -12.35 1.88
CA VAL A 201 3.06 -12.18 2.78
C VAL A 201 3.51 -12.66 4.17
N PRO A 202 3.42 -11.83 5.22
CA PRO A 202 3.78 -12.24 6.56
C PRO A 202 3.05 -13.52 6.96
N PHE A 203 3.79 -14.46 7.55
CA PHE A 203 3.27 -15.73 8.05
C PHE A 203 2.51 -16.57 7.00
N GLY A 204 2.74 -16.33 5.71
CA GLY A 204 2.00 -16.98 4.62
C GLY A 204 0.51 -16.63 4.60
N GLY A 205 0.09 -15.52 5.22
CA GLY A 205 -1.31 -15.12 5.30
C GLY A 205 -2.09 -15.79 6.43
N LYS A 206 -1.42 -16.49 7.36
CA LYS A 206 -2.06 -17.39 8.33
C LYS A 206 -1.95 -16.86 9.76
N LEU A 207 -2.99 -17.14 10.55
CA LEU A 207 -3.02 -16.86 11.98
C LEU A 207 -2.65 -18.10 12.77
N ASP A 208 -1.53 -18.02 13.49
CA ASP A 208 -1.15 -19.00 14.51
C ASP A 208 -1.60 -18.48 15.88
N TRP A 209 -2.69 -19.02 16.40
CA TRP A 209 -3.27 -18.61 17.69
C TRP A 209 -2.35 -18.89 18.89
N SER A 210 -1.29 -19.68 18.73
CA SER A 210 -0.26 -19.86 19.76
C SER A 210 0.71 -18.68 19.86
N LYS A 211 0.53 -17.64 19.05
CA LYS A 211 1.29 -16.39 19.13
C LYS A 211 0.64 -15.38 20.05
N ASP A 212 1.41 -14.36 20.38
CA ASP A 212 1.00 -13.21 21.17
C ASP A 212 -0.13 -12.42 20.47
N ALA A 213 -1.13 -11.99 21.26
CA ALA A 213 -2.30 -11.28 20.77
C ALA A 213 -1.97 -9.98 20.05
N LEU A 214 -1.00 -9.20 20.54
CA LEU A 214 -0.61 -7.92 19.94
C LEU A 214 -0.02 -8.14 18.54
N ASN A 215 0.82 -9.16 18.36
CA ASN A 215 1.34 -9.49 17.04
C ASN A 215 0.24 -9.96 16.06
N LEU A 216 -0.71 -10.77 16.54
CA LEU A 216 -1.86 -11.21 15.73
C LEU A 216 -2.77 -10.03 15.36
N GLU A 217 -3.08 -9.15 16.32
CA GLU A 217 -3.86 -7.93 16.10
C GLU A 217 -3.20 -7.02 15.06
N ARG A 218 -1.89 -6.76 15.21
CA ARG A 218 -1.12 -5.96 14.25
C ARG A 218 -1.15 -6.56 12.87
N PHE A 219 -1.03 -7.88 12.74
CA PHE A 219 -1.12 -8.53 11.43
C PHE A 219 -2.51 -8.38 10.79
N ILE A 220 -3.57 -8.55 11.58
CA ILE A 220 -4.96 -8.33 11.15
C ILE A 220 -5.16 -6.89 10.67
N ARG A 221 -4.74 -5.91 11.47
CA ARG A 221 -4.90 -4.49 11.18
C ARG A 221 -4.01 -4.00 10.03
N ALA A 222 -2.77 -4.50 9.94
CA ALA A 222 -1.86 -4.24 8.81
C ALA A 222 -2.41 -4.76 7.48
N SER A 223 -3.22 -5.83 7.54
CA SER A 223 -3.89 -6.45 6.40
C SER A 223 -5.29 -5.87 6.13
N ASP A 224 -5.79 -4.96 6.97
CA ASP A 224 -7.12 -4.38 6.81
C ASP A 224 -7.10 -3.24 5.78
N PHE A 225 -7.54 -3.59 4.57
CA PHE A 225 -7.78 -2.67 3.47
C PHE A 225 -9.26 -2.51 3.11
N TYR A 226 -10.17 -3.09 3.88
CA TYR A 226 -11.58 -3.19 3.49
C TYR A 226 -12.23 -1.81 3.29
N PRO A 227 -13.04 -1.60 2.24
CA PRO A 227 -13.54 -2.60 1.28
C PRO A 227 -12.64 -2.87 0.07
N LEU A 228 -11.41 -2.34 0.06
CA LEU A 228 -10.44 -2.56 -1.03
C LEU A 228 -9.71 -3.91 -0.84
N PRO A 229 -9.16 -4.48 -1.93
CA PRO A 229 -8.28 -5.64 -1.83
C PRO A 229 -7.05 -5.32 -0.98
N SER A 230 -6.75 -6.21 -0.02
CA SER A 230 -5.50 -6.15 0.73
C SER A 230 -4.36 -6.77 -0.08
N PRO A 231 -3.16 -6.17 -0.10
CA PRO A 231 -1.99 -6.77 -0.76
C PRO A 231 -1.54 -8.09 -0.12
N TRP A 232 -1.91 -8.33 1.15
CA TRP A 232 -1.62 -9.57 1.88
C TRP A 232 -2.81 -10.53 1.96
N GLY A 233 -3.96 -10.15 1.39
CA GLY A 233 -5.22 -10.81 1.65
C GLY A 233 -5.73 -10.58 3.08
N THR A 234 -6.82 -11.23 3.45
CA THR A 234 -7.33 -11.25 4.83
C THR A 234 -6.64 -12.38 5.60
N PRO A 235 -6.07 -12.15 6.80
CA PRO A 235 -5.44 -13.20 7.59
C PRO A 235 -6.36 -14.37 7.88
N LYS A 236 -5.86 -15.59 7.66
CA LYS A 236 -6.66 -16.81 7.56
C LYS A 236 -6.51 -17.71 8.78
N THR A 237 -7.60 -18.36 9.13
CA THR A 237 -7.71 -19.43 10.13
C THR A 237 -8.67 -20.51 9.63
N CYS A 238 -8.74 -21.64 10.32
CA CYS A 238 -9.66 -22.74 10.01
C CYS A 238 -10.54 -23.09 11.21
N LEU A 239 -11.81 -23.41 10.91
CA LEU A 239 -12.73 -24.07 11.83
C LEU A 239 -13.24 -25.35 11.15
N GLU A 240 -12.99 -26.52 11.75
CA GLU A 240 -13.48 -27.82 11.22
C GLU A 240 -13.16 -28.03 9.73
N GLY A 241 -11.95 -27.64 9.30
CA GLY A 241 -11.49 -27.73 7.91
C GLY A 241 -12.03 -26.65 6.96
N LYS A 242 -12.84 -25.70 7.45
CA LYS A 242 -13.32 -24.55 6.67
C LYS A 242 -12.45 -23.32 6.92
N GLU A 243 -11.93 -22.73 5.85
CA GLU A 243 -11.13 -21.50 5.91
C GLU A 243 -12.00 -20.27 6.21
N LEU A 244 -11.50 -19.41 7.09
CA LEU A 244 -12.11 -18.16 7.55
C LEU A 244 -11.06 -17.05 7.52
N GLY A 245 -11.45 -15.85 7.11
CA GLY A 245 -10.62 -14.65 7.27
C GLY A 245 -11.01 -13.89 8.53
N ILE A 246 -10.03 -13.35 9.25
CA ILE A 246 -10.26 -12.39 10.34
C ILE A 246 -10.01 -10.99 9.80
N LEU A 247 -11.08 -10.18 9.68
CA LEU A 247 -10.98 -8.85 9.10
C LEU A 247 -10.68 -7.78 10.14
N LYS A 248 -11.34 -7.86 11.30
CA LYS A 248 -11.16 -6.91 12.40
C LYS A 248 -11.10 -7.64 13.72
N ALA A 249 -10.15 -7.24 14.54
CA ALA A 249 -9.97 -7.70 15.90
C ALA A 249 -9.50 -6.56 16.80
N SER A 250 -9.61 -6.73 18.11
CA SER A 250 -9.05 -5.81 19.10
C SER A 250 -8.56 -6.56 20.32
N LEU A 251 -7.48 -6.07 20.93
CA LEU A 251 -7.00 -6.55 22.22
C LEU A 251 -8.08 -6.36 23.29
N SER A 252 -8.17 -7.30 24.23
CA SER A 252 -9.18 -7.27 25.28
C SER A 252 -8.67 -6.69 26.60
N GLY A 253 -7.35 -6.68 26.79
CA GLY A 253 -6.69 -6.45 28.07
C GLY A 253 -6.87 -7.58 29.09
N GLN A 254 -7.42 -8.73 28.67
CA GLN A 254 -7.77 -9.84 29.56
C GLN A 254 -6.96 -11.09 29.22
N GLU A 255 -6.18 -11.60 30.18
CA GLU A 255 -5.40 -12.82 29.99
C GLU A 255 -6.25 -14.02 29.53
N ALA A 256 -5.70 -14.79 28.59
CA ALA A 256 -6.33 -16.02 28.10
C ALA A 256 -5.90 -17.20 28.98
N GLN A 257 -6.88 -17.89 29.58
CA GLN A 257 -6.66 -19.08 30.40
C GLN A 257 -7.07 -20.38 29.69
N ALA A 258 -7.45 -20.30 28.43
CA ALA A 258 -7.86 -21.44 27.60
C ALA A 258 -6.78 -21.82 26.59
N ALA A 259 -6.90 -23.01 25.99
CA ALA A 259 -6.00 -23.42 24.93
C ALA A 259 -6.08 -22.47 23.74
N ALA A 260 -4.95 -22.17 23.10
CA ALA A 260 -4.88 -21.32 21.92
C ALA A 260 -5.92 -21.73 20.85
N GLY A 261 -6.59 -20.72 20.29
CA GLY A 261 -7.67 -20.90 19.31
C GLY A 261 -9.06 -21.14 19.90
N THR A 262 -9.18 -21.34 21.22
CA THR A 262 -10.50 -21.57 21.86
C THR A 262 -11.38 -20.34 21.72
N ILE A 263 -12.62 -20.52 21.28
CA ILE A 263 -13.63 -19.47 21.16
C ILE A 263 -14.41 -19.32 22.47
N LYS A 264 -14.46 -18.09 22.97
CA LYS A 264 -15.38 -17.66 24.03
C LYS A 264 -16.45 -16.77 23.41
N LYS A 265 -17.71 -16.98 23.76
CA LYS A 265 -18.83 -16.14 23.31
C LYS A 265 -19.70 -15.73 24.50
N GLU A 266 -19.99 -14.44 24.58
CA GLU A 266 -20.88 -13.86 25.60
C GLU A 266 -21.80 -12.85 24.91
N GLY A 267 -23.08 -13.23 24.72
CA GLY A 267 -24.01 -12.47 23.88
C GLY A 267 -23.47 -12.35 22.44
N ASP A 268 -23.32 -11.12 21.96
CA ASP A 268 -22.82 -10.82 20.61
C ASP A 268 -21.30 -10.63 20.54
N ARG A 269 -20.59 -10.77 21.66
CA ARG A 269 -19.13 -10.63 21.70
C ARG A 269 -18.48 -12.00 21.58
N VAL A 270 -17.47 -12.07 20.73
CA VAL A 270 -16.71 -13.29 20.46
C VAL A 270 -15.23 -13.00 20.64
N TRP A 271 -14.55 -13.88 21.37
CA TRP A 271 -13.11 -13.82 21.58
C TRP A 271 -12.47 -15.14 21.20
N VAL A 272 -11.20 -15.08 20.84
CA VAL A 272 -10.34 -16.24 20.64
C VAL A 272 -9.17 -16.17 21.61
N ALA A 273 -8.87 -17.28 22.27
CA ALA A 273 -7.73 -17.40 23.16
C ALA A 273 -6.43 -17.38 22.34
N THR A 274 -5.47 -16.56 22.77
CA THR A 274 -4.11 -16.52 22.21
C THR A 274 -3.10 -17.00 23.26
N ALA A 275 -1.79 -16.86 23.02
CA ALA A 275 -0.79 -17.17 24.03
C ALA A 275 -0.73 -16.19 25.21
N THR A 276 -1.29 -14.99 25.07
CA THR A 276 -1.19 -13.93 26.09
C THR A 276 -2.57 -13.51 26.59
N GLU A 277 -3.36 -12.88 25.74
CA GLU A 277 -4.68 -12.38 26.09
C GLU A 277 -5.78 -12.88 25.14
N TRP A 278 -7.04 -12.71 25.53
CA TRP A 278 -8.16 -12.89 24.62
C TRP A 278 -8.11 -11.82 23.54
N LEU A 279 -8.27 -12.23 22.28
CA LEU A 279 -8.43 -11.31 21.17
C LEU A 279 -9.91 -11.25 20.80
N GLU A 280 -10.52 -10.06 20.86
CA GLU A 280 -11.93 -9.89 20.48
C GLU A 280 -12.06 -9.83 18.96
N LEU A 281 -12.84 -10.75 18.39
CA LEU A 281 -13.16 -10.77 16.98
C LEU A 281 -14.32 -9.80 16.72
N LYS A 282 -14.12 -8.86 15.80
CA LYS A 282 -15.10 -7.82 15.46
C LYS A 282 -15.75 -8.06 14.10
N LYS A 283 -15.01 -8.64 13.16
CA LYS A 283 -15.51 -8.92 11.81
C LYS A 283 -14.73 -10.06 11.17
N LEU A 284 -15.43 -10.99 10.54
CA LEU A 284 -14.84 -12.08 9.76
C LEU A 284 -15.07 -11.84 8.26
N MET A 285 -14.28 -12.50 7.44
CA MET A 285 -14.56 -12.75 6.02
C MET A 285 -14.84 -14.24 5.83
N PHE A 286 -16.01 -14.56 5.31
CA PHE A 286 -16.39 -15.93 4.96
C PHE A 286 -16.98 -15.94 3.56
N GLU A 287 -16.47 -16.80 2.68
CA GLU A 287 -16.88 -16.90 1.27
C GLU A 287 -16.90 -15.52 0.55
N GLY A 288 -15.91 -14.69 0.84
CA GLY A 288 -15.76 -13.35 0.26
C GLY A 288 -16.72 -12.29 0.81
N LYS A 289 -17.49 -12.58 1.87
CA LYS A 289 -18.43 -11.64 2.49
C LYS A 289 -18.07 -11.34 3.95
N PRO A 290 -18.24 -10.08 4.39
CA PRO A 290 -18.01 -9.71 5.78
C PRO A 290 -19.16 -10.19 6.67
N VAL A 291 -18.89 -11.06 7.64
CA VAL A 291 -19.91 -11.63 8.55
C VAL A 291 -19.64 -11.26 10.02
N SER A 292 -20.71 -11.22 10.83
CA SER A 292 -20.58 -11.02 12.27
C SER A 292 -20.02 -12.28 12.92
N PRO A 293 -19.01 -12.18 13.80
CA PRO A 293 -18.55 -13.32 14.58
C PRO A 293 -19.67 -13.97 15.42
N ALA A 294 -20.61 -13.17 15.95
CA ALA A 294 -21.72 -13.67 16.77
C ALA A 294 -22.68 -14.59 16.00
N ASP A 295 -22.86 -14.35 14.71
CA ASP A 295 -23.73 -15.17 13.85
C ASP A 295 -23.03 -16.48 13.44
N PHE A 296 -21.70 -16.52 13.56
CA PHE A 296 -20.87 -17.62 13.08
C PHE A 296 -20.52 -18.62 14.19
N PHE A 297 -20.14 -18.11 15.37
CA PHE A 297 -19.66 -18.94 16.48
C PHE A 297 -20.73 -19.17 17.57
N ARG A 298 -20.63 -20.31 18.27
CA ARG A 298 -21.49 -20.73 19.38
C ARG A 298 -20.79 -20.67 20.73
N GLY A 299 -19.46 -20.70 20.77
CA GLY A 299 -18.64 -20.80 21.98
C GLY A 299 -18.14 -22.23 22.20
N GLY A 300 -16.88 -22.36 22.62
CA GLY A 300 -16.21 -23.63 22.85
C GLY A 300 -15.57 -24.26 21.62
N GLU A 301 -15.79 -23.72 20.42
CA GLU A 301 -15.05 -24.15 19.23
C GLU A 301 -13.55 -23.86 19.34
N GLN A 302 -12.75 -24.55 18.54
CA GLN A 302 -11.31 -24.30 18.45
C GLN A 302 -10.91 -23.94 17.02
N LEU A 303 -10.38 -22.73 16.86
CA LEU A 303 -9.74 -22.27 15.64
C LEU A 303 -8.31 -22.81 15.56
N VAL A 304 -7.90 -23.16 14.34
CA VAL A 304 -6.53 -23.63 14.05
C VAL A 304 -5.91 -22.83 12.92
N SER A 305 -4.58 -22.85 12.83
CA SER A 305 -3.87 -22.30 11.68
C SER A 305 -4.15 -23.18 10.43
N PRO A 306 -4.37 -22.62 9.24
CA PRO A 306 -4.55 -23.41 8.03
C PRO A 306 -3.28 -24.20 7.66
N GLU A 307 -3.46 -25.42 7.14
CA GLU A 307 -2.36 -26.24 6.59
C GLU A 307 -1.61 -25.53 5.46
#